data_AF-A0A0A3HUM2-F1
#
_entry.id   AF-A0A0A3HUM2-F1
#
_cell.length_a   1.000
_cell.length_b   1.000
_cell.length_c   1.000
_cell.angle_alpha   90.00
_cell.angle_beta   90.00
_cell.angle_gamma   90.00
#
_symmetry.space_group_name_H-M   'P 1'
#
loop_
_entity.id
_entity.type
_entity.pdbx_description
1 polymer ?
#
loop_
_entity_poly.entity_id
_entity_poly.type
_entity_poly.pdbx_seq_one_letter_code
_entity_poly.pdbx_strand_id
1 'polypeptide(L)'
;MDKINAYSFSRLIAHSEMEFFFIQGLVNPDDFDEYWDGTGHMVLGYLAIYKNHKLKKIEITKYLLSDYKIDFPNIRRYTHRFANQMVSAELISYDIKFRIKETKVSGNLVGPPYIDFVKEVIGDDIPSTVLDNITI
;
A
#
# COMPACT_ATOMS: atom_id res chain seq x y z
N MET A 1 10.46 -13.80 16.35
CA MET A 1 10.27 -13.85 14.88
C MET A 1 8.78 -13.87 14.70
N ASP A 2 8.23 -12.68 14.54
CA ASP A 2 6.81 -12.43 14.77
C ASP A 2 6.03 -13.15 13.68
N LYS A 3 5.21 -14.12 14.10
CA LYS A 3 4.48 -14.99 13.18
C LYS A 3 3.27 -14.23 12.68
N ILE A 4 3.43 -13.56 11.54
CA ILE A 4 2.29 -13.00 10.80
C ILE A 4 1.42 -14.18 10.33
N ASN A 5 0.20 -14.25 10.87
CA ASN A 5 -0.73 -15.35 10.61
C ASN A 5 -1.53 -15.15 9.31
N ALA A 6 -1.81 -13.89 8.97
CA ALA A 6 -2.56 -13.50 7.77
C ALA A 6 -2.23 -12.07 7.36
N TYR A 7 -2.66 -11.69 6.15
CA TYR A 7 -2.46 -10.36 5.58
C TYR A 7 -3.82 -9.75 5.23
N SER A 8 -3.98 -8.47 5.53
CA SER A 8 -5.15 -7.66 5.15
C SER A 8 -4.72 -6.40 4.40
N PHE A 9 -5.65 -5.85 3.62
CA PHE A 9 -5.43 -4.65 2.81
C PHE A 9 -6.56 -3.67 3.06
N SER A 10 -6.24 -2.57 3.74
CA SER A 10 -7.24 -1.55 4.11
C SER A 10 -7.09 -0.35 3.19
N ARG A 11 -8.15 -0.04 2.42
CA ARG A 11 -8.13 1.07 1.48
C ARG A 11 -8.21 2.41 2.24
N LEU A 12 -7.28 3.31 1.93
CA LEU A 12 -7.30 4.69 2.43
C LEU A 12 -7.88 5.66 1.38
N ILE A 13 -7.53 5.47 0.11
CA ILE A 13 -7.98 6.34 -1.00
C ILE A 13 -8.50 5.48 -2.15
N ALA A 14 -9.64 5.89 -2.73
CA ALA A 14 -10.14 5.40 -4.01
C ALA A 14 -10.48 6.58 -4.93
N HIS A 15 -9.71 6.72 -6.00
CA HIS A 15 -9.92 7.68 -7.07
C HIS A 15 -9.82 6.96 -8.43
N SER A 16 -10.34 7.56 -9.50
CA SER A 16 -10.33 6.96 -10.84
C SER A 16 -8.91 6.60 -11.31
N GLU A 17 -7.96 7.49 -11.03
CA GLU A 17 -6.56 7.33 -11.42
C GLU A 17 -5.69 6.69 -10.33
N MET A 18 -6.18 6.57 -9.09
CA MET A 18 -5.33 6.12 -7.99
C MET A 18 -6.09 5.40 -6.89
N GLU A 19 -5.54 4.28 -6.42
CA GLU A 19 -5.97 3.64 -5.18
C GLU A 19 -4.78 3.48 -4.24
N PHE A 20 -4.99 3.72 -2.95
CA PHE A 20 -3.98 3.58 -1.90
C PHE A 20 -4.49 2.68 -0.78
N PHE A 21 -3.64 1.75 -0.33
CA PHE A 21 -3.98 0.79 0.71
C PHE A 21 -2.86 0.67 1.74
N PHE A 22 -3.22 0.47 3.00
CA PHE A 22 -2.34 -0.13 3.99
C PHE A 22 -2.19 -1.62 3.71
N ILE A 23 -0.97 -2.12 3.84
CA ILE A 23 -0.66 -3.54 3.90
C ILE A 23 -0.50 -3.88 5.39
N GLN A 24 -1.40 -4.70 5.91
CA GLN A 24 -1.43 -5.04 7.33
C GLN A 24 -1.15 -6.52 7.54
N GLY A 25 -0.34 -6.83 8.56
CA GLY A 25 -0.11 -8.18 9.06
C GLY A 25 -0.95 -8.41 10.30
N LEU A 26 -1.64 -9.55 10.35
CA LEU A 26 -2.32 -10.02 11.54
C LEU A 26 -1.33 -10.76 12.43
N VAL A 27 -1.17 -10.26 13.65
CA VAL A 27 -0.16 -10.68 14.63
C VAL A 27 -0.85 -11.11 15.92
N ASN A 28 -0.20 -11.99 16.71
CA ASN A 28 -0.79 -12.49 17.94
C ASN A 28 -0.79 -11.39 19.03
N PRO A 29 -1.92 -11.10 19.70
CA PRO A 29 -2.04 -10.13 20.81
C PRO A 29 -0.94 -10.15 21.86
N ASP A 30 -0.36 -11.32 22.09
CA ASP A 30 0.67 -11.51 23.11
C ASP A 30 2.09 -11.06 22.66
N ASP A 31 2.29 -10.79 21.37
CA ASP A 31 3.56 -10.33 20.78
C ASP A 31 3.51 -8.81 20.56
N PHE A 32 3.69 -8.05 21.65
CA PHE A 32 3.60 -6.58 21.68
C PHE A 32 4.88 -5.90 21.15
N ASP A 33 4.73 -4.96 20.20
CA ASP A 33 5.78 -4.16 19.56
C ASP A 33 5.29 -2.70 19.33
N GLU A 34 6.20 -1.73 19.13
CA GLU A 34 5.91 -0.29 19.04
C GLU A 34 5.02 0.16 17.86
N TYR A 35 4.76 -0.72 16.88
CA TYR A 35 3.99 -0.46 15.66
C TYR A 35 2.68 -1.25 15.61
N TRP A 36 2.30 -1.83 16.74
CA TRP A 36 0.95 -2.32 16.98
C TRP A 36 -0.04 -1.17 17.15
N ASP A 37 -1.18 -1.26 16.49
CA ASP A 37 -2.32 -0.37 16.73
C ASP A 37 -3.20 -0.82 17.93
N GLY A 38 -2.77 -1.86 18.65
CA GLY A 38 -3.50 -2.46 19.77
C GLY A 38 -4.64 -3.39 19.35
N THR A 39 -4.88 -3.60 18.05
CA THR A 39 -6.02 -4.37 17.52
C THR A 39 -5.67 -5.75 16.96
N GLY A 40 -4.42 -6.20 17.07
CA GLY A 40 -3.96 -7.41 16.39
C GLY A 40 -3.40 -7.17 14.99
N HIS A 41 -3.26 -5.90 14.58
CA HIS A 41 -2.74 -5.52 13.28
C HIS A 41 -1.44 -4.73 13.41
N MET A 42 -0.54 -5.00 12.49
CA MET A 42 0.71 -4.28 12.31
C MET A 42 0.78 -3.77 10.88
N VAL A 43 1.07 -2.48 10.69
CA VAL A 43 1.29 -1.93 9.35
C VAL A 43 2.65 -2.41 8.85
N LEU A 44 2.65 -3.08 7.70
CA LEU A 44 3.85 -3.64 7.05
C LEU A 44 4.36 -2.74 5.92
N GLY A 45 3.52 -1.81 5.48
CA GLY A 45 3.77 -0.95 4.35
C GLY A 45 2.48 -0.55 3.64
N TYR A 46 2.63 -0.15 2.38
CA TYR A 46 1.59 0.47 1.59
C TYR A 46 1.57 -0.06 0.16
N LEU A 47 0.40 -0.02 -0.46
CA LEU A 47 0.21 -0.35 -1.85
C LEU A 47 -0.43 0.84 -2.56
N ALA A 48 0.24 1.37 -3.58
CA ALA A 48 -0.33 2.34 -4.50
C ALA A 48 -0.59 1.67 -5.86
N ILE A 49 -1.79 1.86 -6.39
CA ILE A 49 -2.16 1.47 -7.75
C ILE A 49 -2.46 2.76 -8.51
N TYR A 50 -1.57 3.13 -9.42
CA TYR A 50 -1.72 4.29 -10.30
C TYR A 50 -2.15 3.86 -11.70
N LYS A 51 -3.25 4.43 -12.20
CA LYS A 51 -3.83 4.14 -13.51
C LYS A 51 -3.66 5.35 -14.40
N ASN A 52 -2.76 5.26 -15.38
CA ASN A 52 -2.61 6.27 -16.41
C ASN A 52 -3.40 5.87 -17.65
N HIS A 53 -4.66 6.32 -17.72
CA HIS A 53 -5.57 6.02 -18.82
C HIS A 53 -5.08 6.54 -20.18
N LYS A 54 -4.39 7.69 -20.20
CA LYS A 54 -3.84 8.28 -21.43
C LYS A 54 -2.79 7.39 -22.07
N LEU A 55 -1.90 6.80 -21.25
CA LEU A 55 -0.83 5.93 -21.72
C LEU A 55 -1.21 4.45 -21.71
N LYS A 56 -2.42 4.10 -21.24
CA LYS A 56 -2.86 2.73 -20.96
C LYS A 56 -1.83 1.96 -20.12
N LYS A 57 -1.41 2.55 -19.01
CA LYS A 57 -0.43 1.97 -18.08
C LYS A 57 -0.99 1.88 -16.67
N ILE A 58 -0.65 0.81 -15.97
CA ILE A 58 -0.90 0.68 -14.53
C ILE A 58 0.44 0.47 -13.84
N GLU A 59 0.74 1.33 -12.87
CA GLU A 59 1.89 1.16 -12.00
C GLU A 59 1.41 0.74 -10.61
N ILE A 60 1.88 -0.41 -10.16
CA ILE A 60 1.56 -1.00 -8.87
C ILE A 60 2.83 -0.99 -8.03
N THR A 61 2.89 -0.09 -7.05
CA THR A 61 4.07 0.10 -6.21
C THR A 61 3.77 -0.32 -4.78
N LYS A 62 4.60 -1.21 -4.25
CA LYS A 62 4.59 -1.63 -2.84
C LYS A 62 5.67 -0.85 -2.09
N TYR A 63 5.30 -0.11 -1.06
CA TYR A 63 6.22 0.63 -0.19
C TYR A 63 6.30 -0.10 1.14
N LEU A 64 7.36 -0.88 1.37
CA LEU A 64 7.51 -1.72 2.55
C LEU A 64 8.30 -0.98 3.64
N LEU A 65 7.90 -1.12 4.90
CA LEU A 65 8.62 -0.49 6.01
C LEU A 65 10.00 -1.15 6.19
N SER A 66 11.06 -0.32 6.26
CA SER A 66 12.46 -0.78 6.29
C SER A 66 12.86 -1.52 7.57
N ASP A 67 12.11 -1.32 8.66
CA ASP A 67 12.58 -1.68 9.99
C ASP A 67 12.34 -3.16 10.33
N TYR A 68 11.70 -3.89 9.42
CA TYR A 68 11.26 -5.24 9.63
C TYR A 68 12.12 -6.30 8.94
N LYS A 69 12.65 -7.24 9.75
CA LYS A 69 13.13 -8.55 9.29
C LYS A 69 11.97 -9.49 8.97
N ILE A 70 10.91 -8.99 8.35
CA ILE A 70 9.73 -9.77 7.99
C ILE A 70 9.99 -10.53 6.70
N ASP A 71 9.35 -11.69 6.56
CA ASP A 71 9.39 -12.56 5.39
C ASP A 71 8.81 -11.87 4.15
N PHE A 72 9.63 -11.03 3.52
CA PHE A 72 9.36 -10.33 2.27
C PHE A 72 8.70 -11.20 1.19
N PRO A 73 9.11 -12.48 0.96
CA PRO A 73 8.44 -13.40 0.06
C PRO A 73 6.91 -13.47 0.20
N ASN A 74 6.40 -13.60 1.43
CA ASN A 74 4.98 -13.77 1.66
C ASN A 74 4.20 -12.47 1.42
N ILE A 75 4.66 -11.34 1.96
CA ILE A 75 4.08 -10.03 1.67
C ILE A 75 4.05 -9.80 0.15
N ARG A 76 5.18 -10.04 -0.53
CA ARG A 76 5.27 -9.87 -1.99
C ARG A 76 4.22 -10.69 -2.72
N ARG A 77 4.07 -11.97 -2.37
CA ARG A 77 3.09 -12.89 -2.97
C ARG A 77 1.66 -12.44 -2.75
N TYR A 78 1.27 -12.15 -1.50
CA TYR A 78 -0.11 -11.78 -1.18
C TYR A 78 -0.48 -10.40 -1.73
N THR A 79 0.40 -9.40 -1.62
CA THR A 79 0.15 -8.08 -2.21
C THR A 79 0.08 -8.15 -3.73
N HIS A 80 0.88 -9.01 -4.38
CA HIS A 80 0.77 -9.20 -5.84
C HIS A 80 -0.57 -9.82 -6.24
N ARG A 81 -1.00 -10.87 -5.52
CA ARG A 81 -2.31 -11.51 -5.75
C ARG A 81 -3.45 -10.53 -5.54
N PHE A 82 -3.43 -9.77 -4.45
CA PHE A 82 -4.43 -8.74 -4.17
C PHE A 82 -4.46 -7.68 -5.28
N ALA A 83 -3.31 -7.12 -5.64
CA ALA A 83 -3.25 -6.08 -6.66
C ALA A 83 -3.73 -6.56 -8.04
N ASN A 84 -3.43 -7.82 -8.43
CA ASN A 84 -3.98 -8.41 -9.65
C ASN A 84 -5.50 -8.53 -9.62
N GLN A 85 -6.09 -8.87 -8.46
CA GLN A 85 -7.54 -8.95 -8.30
C GLN A 85 -8.21 -7.57 -8.35
N MET A 86 -7.48 -6.51 -8.01
CA MET A 86 -7.96 -5.13 -8.09
C MET A 86 -7.97 -4.57 -9.51
N VAL A 87 -7.24 -5.18 -10.46
CA VAL A 87 -7.26 -4.75 -11.86
C VAL A 87 -8.52 -5.29 -12.53
N SER A 88 -9.44 -4.38 -12.87
CA SER A 88 -10.68 -4.68 -13.62
C SER A 88 -10.37 -5.33 -14.97
N ALA A 89 -11.30 -6.19 -15.45
CA ALA A 89 -11.23 -6.79 -16.77
C ALA A 89 -11.13 -5.76 -17.91
N GLU A 90 -11.71 -4.57 -17.73
CA GLU A 90 -11.65 -3.46 -18.68
C GLU A 90 -10.22 -2.92 -18.87
N LEU A 91 -9.35 -3.17 -17.90
CA LEU A 91 -7.96 -2.71 -17.88
C LEU A 91 -6.96 -3.80 -18.31
N ILE A 92 -7.43 -4.96 -18.78
CA ILE A 92 -6.55 -6.07 -19.25
C ILE A 92 -5.60 -5.63 -20.37
N SER A 93 -5.99 -4.64 -21.17
CA SER A 93 -5.16 -4.12 -22.27
C SER A 93 -4.04 -3.16 -21.81
N TYR A 94 -3.98 -2.82 -20.52
CA TYR A 94 -2.99 -1.89 -20.00
C TYR A 94 -1.67 -2.60 -19.72
N ASP A 95 -0.56 -1.91 -19.92
CA ASP A 95 0.77 -2.38 -19.51
C ASP A 95 0.88 -2.25 -17.97
N ILE A 96 0.96 -3.39 -17.27
CA ILE A 96 0.99 -3.46 -15.80
C ILE A 96 2.43 -3.64 -15.33
N LYS A 97 2.91 -2.70 -14.51
CA LYS A 97 4.25 -2.74 -13.90
C LYS A 97 4.17 -2.88 -12.41
N PHE A 98 4.93 -3.82 -11.86
CA PHE A 98 5.10 -4.00 -10.42
C PHE A 98 6.43 -3.44 -9.96
N ARG A 99 6.39 -2.63 -8.90
CA ARG A 99 7.57 -2.07 -8.23
C ARG A 99 7.51 -2.36 -6.74
N ILE A 100 8.68 -2.49 -6.13
CA ILE A 100 8.85 -2.62 -4.68
C ILE A 100 9.86 -1.56 -4.27
N LYS A 101 9.50 -0.79 -3.25
CA LYS A 101 10.33 0.21 -2.61
C LYS A 101 10.29 0.02 -1.11
N GLU A 102 11.29 0.57 -0.44
CA GLU A 102 11.31 0.70 1.00
C GLU A 102 10.87 2.11 1.39
N THR A 103 10.25 2.24 2.55
CA THR A 103 9.86 3.53 3.15
C THR A 103 10.09 3.48 4.65
N LYS A 104 10.31 4.67 5.23
CA LYS A 104 10.40 4.88 6.69
C LYS A 104 9.16 5.61 7.24
N VAL A 105 8.22 5.97 6.37
CA VAL A 105 7.03 6.71 6.74
C VAL A 105 6.09 5.76 7.48
N SER A 106 5.93 5.95 8.79
CA SER A 106 5.08 5.11 9.64
C SER A 106 3.63 5.59 9.65
N GLY A 107 2.70 4.64 9.60
CA GLY A 107 1.26 4.89 9.56
C GLY A 107 0.59 4.94 10.94
N ASN A 108 1.35 4.96 12.03
CA ASN A 108 0.78 4.82 13.39
C ASN A 108 -0.10 6.01 13.82
N LEU A 109 0.02 7.16 13.15
CA LEU A 109 -0.74 8.38 13.43
C LEU A 109 -1.16 9.06 12.13
N VAL A 110 -1.97 8.39 11.30
CA VAL A 110 -2.54 9.05 10.11
C VAL A 110 -3.80 9.83 10.50
N GLY A 111 -3.64 11.14 10.73
CA GLY A 111 -4.75 12.08 10.88
C GLY A 111 -5.18 12.68 9.52
N PRO A 112 -6.44 13.12 9.37
CA PRO A 112 -6.84 13.92 8.22
C PRO A 112 -6.03 15.23 8.14
N PRO A 113 -5.70 15.73 6.92
CA PRO A 113 -6.04 15.18 5.61
C PRO A 113 -5.09 14.06 5.17
N TYR A 114 -5.67 12.94 4.76
CA TYR A 114 -4.92 11.72 4.38
C TYR A 114 -4.02 11.90 3.15
N ILE A 115 -4.23 12.94 2.35
CA ILE A 115 -3.47 13.17 1.12
C ILE A 115 -2.01 13.53 1.38
N ASP A 116 -1.73 14.26 2.46
CA ASP A 116 -0.36 14.67 2.79
C ASP A 116 0.48 13.46 3.21
N PHE A 117 -0.12 12.57 4.00
CA PHE A 117 0.48 11.27 4.32
C PHE A 117 0.75 10.43 3.06
N VAL A 118 -0.20 10.37 2.14
CA VAL A 118 -0.03 9.61 0.89
C VAL A 118 1.07 10.20 0.02
N LYS A 119 1.16 11.54 -0.06
CA LYS A 119 2.27 12.24 -0.72
C LYS A 119 3.61 11.92 -0.09
N GLU A 120 3.67 11.88 1.25
CA GLU A 120 4.89 11.53 1.98
C GLU A 120 5.37 10.10 1.67
N VAL A 121 4.44 9.14 1.62
CA VAL A 121 4.77 7.73 1.30
C VAL A 121 5.24 7.57 -0.16
N ILE A 122 4.57 8.23 -1.10
CA ILE A 122 4.76 8.01 -2.54
C ILE A 122 5.88 8.87 -3.10
N GLY A 123 6.12 10.05 -2.52
CA GLY A 123 7.03 11.04 -3.07
C GLY A 123 6.67 11.36 -4.53
N ASP A 124 7.68 11.34 -5.40
CA ASP A 124 7.55 11.70 -6.82
C ASP A 124 7.18 10.52 -7.75
N ASP A 125 6.82 9.36 -7.20
CA ASP A 125 6.48 8.19 -8.01
C ASP A 125 5.16 8.34 -8.79
N ILE A 126 4.27 9.20 -8.31
CA ILE A 126 3.02 9.56 -8.97
C ILE A 126 3.02 11.09 -9.14
N PRO A 127 2.62 11.61 -10.31
CA PRO A 127 2.54 13.06 -10.50
C PRO A 127 1.67 13.72 -9.43
N SER A 128 2.18 14.80 -8.81
CA SER A 128 1.46 15.54 -7.77
C SER A 128 0.09 16.03 -8.23
N THR A 129 -0.06 16.36 -9.51
CA THR A 129 -1.34 16.75 -10.10
C THR A 129 -2.43 15.69 -9.97
N VAL A 130 -2.07 14.40 -9.96
CA VAL A 130 -3.03 13.32 -9.72
C VAL A 130 -3.46 13.33 -8.27
N LEU A 131 -2.52 13.52 -7.34
CA LEU A 131 -2.76 13.54 -5.89
C LEU A 131 -3.57 14.78 -5.47
N ASP A 132 -3.28 15.95 -6.05
CA ASP A 132 -3.97 17.21 -5.75
C ASP A 132 -5.44 17.20 -6.19
N ASN A 133 -5.79 16.38 -7.18
CA ASN A 133 -7.16 16.21 -7.66
C ASN A 133 -7.99 15.25 -6.77
N ILE A 134 -7.37 14.56 -5.82
CA ILE A 134 -8.07 13.65 -4.91
C ILE A 134 -8.73 14.49 -3.80
N THR A 135 -10.04 14.72 -3.95
CA THR A 135 -10.85 15.31 -2.88
C THR A 135 -11.26 14.18 -1.92
N ILE A 136 -10.84 14.24 -0.66
CA ILE A 136 -11.14 13.23 0.39
C ILE A 136 -12.19 13.79 1.34
#